data_AF-A0A7R9R1Y0-F1
#
_entry.id   AF-A0A7R9R1Y0-F1
#
_cell.length_a   1.000
_cell.length_b   1.000
_cell.length_c   1.000
_cell.angle_alpha   90.00
_cell.angle_beta   90.00
_cell.angle_gamma   90.00
#
_symmetry.space_group_name_H-M   'P 1'
#
loop_
_entity.id
_entity.type
_entity.pdbx_description
1 polymer ?
#
loop_
_entity_poly.entity_id
_entity_poly.type
_entity_poly.pdbx_seq_one_letter_code
_entity_poly.pdbx_strand_id
1 'polypeptide(L)'
;FSLFVLRDNGECKRLQDNEFPLITRVMLGPNESAAKVFIFNKNKDEISSEVAQYLRLSNPELQMFLKKFEEEEIREINKLKKRFADVKKWIKLRLKEL
;
A
#
# COMPACT_ATOMS: atom_id res chain seq x y z
N PHE A 1 -3.03 27.83 -0.91
CA PHE A 1 -4.11 26.92 -1.32
C PHE A 1 -3.71 26.13 -2.56
N SER A 2 -4.30 24.95 -2.76
CA SER A 2 -4.19 24.07 -3.93
C SER A 2 -5.51 23.32 -4.16
N LEU A 3 -5.72 22.80 -5.37
CA LEU A 3 -6.83 21.92 -5.70
C LEU A 3 -6.50 20.47 -5.34
N PHE A 4 -7.50 19.73 -4.87
CA PHE A 4 -7.41 18.33 -4.52
C PHE A 4 -8.58 17.56 -5.13
N VAL A 5 -8.35 16.28 -5.41
CA VAL A 5 -9.36 15.30 -5.78
C VAL A 5 -9.53 14.35 -4.60
N LEU A 6 -10.76 14.15 -4.14
CA LEU A 6 -11.14 13.10 -3.18
C LEU A 6 -12.04 12.09 -3.88
N ARG A 7 -11.71 10.81 -3.81
CA ARG A 7 -12.55 9.71 -4.31
C ARG A 7 -13.37 9.07 -3.19
N ASP A 8 -14.37 8.31 -3.56
CA ASP A 8 -15.25 7.53 -2.67
C ASP A 8 -14.55 6.45 -1.83
N ASN A 9 -13.43 5.91 -2.34
CA ASN A 9 -12.56 5.01 -1.60
C ASN A 9 -11.72 5.73 -0.53
N GLY A 10 -11.68 7.07 -0.55
CA GLY A 10 -10.90 7.90 0.37
C GLY A 10 -9.51 8.30 -0.14
N GLU A 11 -9.14 7.93 -1.37
CA GLU A 11 -7.95 8.48 -2.04
C GLU A 11 -8.08 10.01 -2.12
N CYS A 12 -7.03 10.71 -1.70
CA CYS A 12 -6.98 12.16 -1.76
C CYS A 12 -5.65 12.63 -2.34
N LYS A 13 -5.69 13.22 -3.52
CA LYS A 13 -4.48 13.65 -4.25
C LYS A 13 -4.55 15.14 -4.57
N ARG A 14 -3.41 15.82 -4.48
CA ARG A 14 -3.28 17.19 -4.98
C ARG A 14 -3.22 17.20 -6.50
N LEU A 15 -4.01 18.09 -7.09
CA LEU A 15 -3.95 18.35 -8.52
C LEU A 15 -2.59 18.96 -8.86
N GLN A 16 -1.89 18.37 -9.82
CA GLN A 16 -0.57 18.82 -10.27
C GLN A 16 -0.71 20.02 -11.20
N ASP A 17 0.37 20.79 -11.35
CA ASP A 17 0.36 22.02 -12.17
C ASP A 17 0.09 21.75 -13.67
N ASN A 18 0.31 20.52 -14.13
CA ASN A 18 0.02 20.06 -15.49
C ASN A 18 -1.35 19.35 -15.63
N GLU A 19 -2.15 19.28 -14.57
CA GLU A 19 -3.49 18.69 -14.58
C GLU A 19 -4.53 19.82 -14.65
N PHE A 20 -5.37 19.82 -15.69
CA PHE A 20 -6.36 20.88 -15.91
C PHE A 20 -7.68 20.58 -15.18
N PRO A 21 -8.16 21.44 -14.26
CA PRO A 21 -9.28 21.11 -13.36
C PRO A 21 -10.56 20.65 -14.05
N LEU A 22 -10.96 21.31 -15.15
CA LEU A 22 -12.17 20.95 -15.89
C LEU A 22 -12.03 19.60 -16.59
N ILE A 23 -10.86 19.32 -17.18
CA ILE A 23 -10.57 18.04 -17.83
C ILE A 23 -10.59 16.93 -16.76
N THR A 24 -9.96 17.17 -15.62
CA THR A 24 -9.97 16.23 -14.49
C THR A 24 -11.39 15.95 -14.03
N ARG A 25 -12.25 16.96 -13.85
CA ARG A 25 -13.67 16.75 -13.47
C ARG A 25 -14.43 15.94 -14.50
N VAL A 26 -14.23 16.20 -15.79
CA VAL A 26 -14.86 15.41 -16.87
C VAL A 26 -14.43 13.95 -16.79
N MET A 27 -13.15 13.67 -16.59
CA MET A 27 -12.62 12.29 -16.45
C MET A 27 -13.13 11.58 -15.20
N LEU A 28 -13.42 12.32 -14.13
CA LEU A 28 -14.01 11.78 -12.90
C LEU A 28 -15.53 11.57 -12.99
N GLY A 29 -16.18 11.98 -14.09
CA GLY A 29 -17.64 11.95 -14.26
C GLY A 29 -18.36 13.04 -13.48
N PRO A 30 -19.71 13.07 -13.49
CA PRO A 30 -20.49 14.15 -12.83
C PRO A 30 -20.87 13.86 -11.37
N ASN A 31 -20.69 12.63 -10.87
CA ASN A 31 -21.17 12.21 -9.57
C ASN A 31 -20.24 12.67 -8.42
N GLU A 32 -20.67 13.66 -7.64
CA GLU A 32 -19.92 14.17 -6.48
C GLU A 32 -19.81 13.18 -5.31
N SER A 33 -20.64 12.12 -5.28
CA SER A 33 -20.45 11.02 -4.33
C SER A 33 -19.31 10.10 -4.72
N ALA A 34 -18.98 10.01 -6.02
CA ALA A 34 -17.89 9.17 -6.52
C ALA A 34 -16.54 9.89 -6.44
N ALA A 35 -16.50 11.18 -6.78
CA ALA A 35 -15.30 12.00 -6.63
C ALA A 35 -15.66 13.47 -6.47
N LYS A 36 -14.88 14.21 -5.66
CA LYS A 36 -15.02 15.64 -5.41
C LYS A 36 -13.74 16.37 -5.75
N VAL A 37 -13.88 17.56 -6.33
CA VAL A 37 -12.76 18.50 -6.52
C VAL A 37 -12.95 19.66 -5.56
N PHE A 38 -11.94 19.98 -4.75
CA PHE A 38 -12.05 21.01 -3.72
C PHE A 38 -10.72 21.74 -3.50
N ILE A 39 -10.81 22.93 -2.89
CA ILE A 39 -9.64 23.74 -2.55
C ILE A 39 -9.28 23.52 -1.09
N PHE A 40 -7.99 23.31 -0.79
CA PHE A 40 -7.49 23.21 0.57
C PHE A 40 -6.09 23.83 0.71
N ASN A 41 -5.57 23.90 1.94
CA ASN A 41 -4.19 24.32 2.18
C ASN A 41 -3.18 23.33 1.58
N LYS A 42 -2.02 23.84 1.15
CA LYS A 42 -0.97 23.07 0.45
C LYS A 42 -0.30 22.02 1.34
N ASN A 43 -0.44 22.15 2.66
CA ASN A 43 0.11 21.27 3.68
C ASN A 43 -0.82 20.09 4.04
N LYS A 44 -1.91 19.88 3.30
CA LYS A 44 -2.77 18.71 3.50
C LYS A 44 -2.05 17.45 3.05
N ASP A 45 -2.11 16.43 3.90
CA ASP A 45 -1.61 15.10 3.57
C ASP A 45 -2.42 14.48 2.44
N GLU A 46 -1.70 13.91 1.47
CA GLU A 46 -2.26 13.11 0.39
C GLU A 46 -2.41 11.66 0.84
N ILE A 47 -3.48 11.01 0.40
CA ILE A 47 -3.77 9.61 0.67
C ILE A 47 -3.73 8.90 -0.68
N SER A 48 -2.78 7.99 -0.85
CA SER A 48 -2.70 7.17 -2.06
C SER A 48 -3.86 6.17 -2.13
N SER A 49 -4.17 5.69 -3.33
CA SER A 49 -5.16 4.62 -3.50
C SER A 49 -4.83 3.37 -2.68
N GLU A 50 -3.55 3.03 -2.50
CA GLU A 50 -3.12 1.87 -1.70
C GLU A 50 -3.37 2.05 -0.21
N VAL A 51 -3.25 3.28 0.29
CA VAL A 51 -3.53 3.58 1.71
C VAL A 51 -5.03 3.73 1.94
N ALA A 52 -5.77 4.26 0.95
CA ALA A 52 -7.21 4.51 1.05
C ALA A 52 -8.03 3.26 1.44
N GLN A 53 -7.62 2.08 0.98
CA GLN A 53 -8.31 0.82 1.30
C GLN A 53 -8.33 0.51 2.81
N TYR A 54 -7.41 1.09 3.58
CA TYR A 54 -7.29 0.87 5.02
C TYR A 54 -8.08 1.89 5.85
N LEU A 55 -8.56 2.98 5.25
CA LEU A 55 -9.24 4.07 5.98
C LEU A 55 -10.55 3.63 6.66
N ARG A 56 -11.18 2.58 6.15
CA ARG A 56 -12.44 2.05 6.69
C ARG A 56 -12.22 1.02 7.80
N LEU A 57 -10.97 0.73 8.16
CA LEU A 57 -10.62 -0.23 9.18
C LEU A 57 -10.36 0.45 10.51
N SER A 58 -10.72 -0.24 11.58
CA SER A 58 -10.40 0.15 12.95
C SER A 58 -8.93 -0.12 13.26
N ASN A 59 -8.39 0.60 14.26
CA ASN A 59 -7.01 0.41 14.71
C ASN A 59 -6.70 -1.06 15.13
N PRO A 60 -7.60 -1.79 15.82
CA PRO A 60 -7.38 -3.22 16.10
C PRO A 60 -7.27 -4.10 14.84
N GLU A 61 -8.05 -3.82 13.79
CA GLU A 61 -7.96 -4.56 12.52
C GLU A 61 -6.62 -4.30 11.83
N LEU A 62 -6.15 -3.05 11.83
CA LEU A 62 -4.84 -2.67 11.31
C LEU A 62 -3.71 -3.35 12.08
N GLN A 63 -3.78 -3.35 13.41
CA GLN A 63 -2.81 -4.06 14.25
C GLN A 63 -2.81 -5.57 13.99
N MET A 64 -3.97 -6.17 13.75
CA MET A 64 -4.06 -7.58 13.36
C MET A 64 -3.37 -7.84 12.01
N PHE A 65 -3.52 -6.96 11.02
CA PHE A 65 -2.81 -7.11 9.74
C PHE A 65 -1.30 -7.07 9.93
N LEU A 66 -0.78 -6.10 10.69
CA LEU A 66 0.65 -5.99 10.99
C LEU A 66 1.17 -7.24 11.70
N LYS A 67 0.44 -7.73 12.71
CA LYS A 67 0.81 -8.95 13.43
C LYS A 67 0.86 -10.16 12.50
N LYS A 68 -0.12 -10.31 11.61
CA LYS A 68 -0.13 -11.43 10.64
C LYS A 68 1.06 -11.36 9.67
N PHE A 69 1.42 -10.16 9.21
CA PHE A 69 2.60 -9.98 8.37
C PHE A 69 3.89 -10.35 9.11
N GLU A 70 4.04 -9.94 10.38
CA GLU A 70 5.19 -10.32 11.20
C GLU A 70 5.28 -11.84 11.42
N GLU A 71 4.16 -12.50 11.72
CA GLU A 71 4.10 -13.96 11.86
C GLU A 71 4.48 -14.69 10.56
N GLU A 72 4.05 -14.16 9.41
CA GLU A 72 4.38 -14.71 8.09
C GLU A 72 5.84 -14.50 7.75
N GLU A 73 6.40 -13.31 8.00
CA GLU A 73 7.80 -13.00 7.78
C GLU A 73 8.70 -13.95 8.60
N ILE A 74 8.42 -14.13 9.89
CA ILE A 74 9.15 -15.05 10.76
C ILE A 74 9.07 -16.49 10.23
N ARG A 75 7.90 -16.92 9.75
CA ARG A 75 7.70 -18.26 9.17
C ARG A 75 8.57 -18.47 7.93
N GLU A 76 8.56 -17.51 7.01
CA GLU A 76 9.33 -17.61 5.76
C GLU A 76 10.85 -17.52 6.03
N ILE A 77 11.30 -16.70 6.97
CA ILE A 77 12.70 -16.68 7.43
C ILE A 77 13.13 -18.06 7.96
N ASN A 78 12.32 -18.69 8.81
CA ASN A 78 12.65 -20.00 9.39
C ASN A 78 12.67 -21.10 8.32
N LYS A 79 11.71 -21.09 7.40
CA LYS A 79 11.67 -21.99 6.25
C LYS A 79 12.90 -21.84 5.35
N LEU A 80 13.32 -20.59 5.10
CA LEU A 80 14.52 -20.29 4.33
C LEU A 80 15.79 -20.81 5.03
N LYS A 81 15.95 -20.51 6.33
CA LYS A 81 17.07 -21.00 7.15
C LYS A 81 17.16 -22.53 7.11
N LYS A 82 16.03 -23.23 7.28
CA LYS A 82 15.98 -24.69 7.22
C LYS A 82 16.44 -25.20 5.85
N ARG A 83 15.89 -24.64 4.76
CA ARG A 83 16.27 -25.02 3.39
C ARG A 83 17.78 -24.86 3.14
N PHE A 84 18.37 -23.75 3.56
CA PHE A 84 19.81 -23.54 3.43
C PHE A 84 20.65 -24.49 4.30
N ALA A 85 20.20 -24.80 5.52
CA ALA A 85 20.86 -25.77 6.38
C ALA A 85 20.85 -27.18 5.76
N ASP A 86 19.73 -27.60 5.20
CA ASP A 86 19.57 -28.90 4.53
C ASP A 86 20.48 -29.00 3.29
N VAL A 87 20.49 -27.96 2.45
CA VAL A 87 21.38 -27.89 1.27
C VAL A 87 22.85 -27.93 1.69
N LYS A 88 23.24 -27.16 2.71
CA LYS A 88 24.61 -27.16 3.24
C LYS A 88 25.03 -28.53 3.76
N LYS A 89 24.13 -29.24 4.44
CA LYS A 89 24.37 -30.61 4.91
C LYS A 89 24.56 -31.58 3.75
N TRP A 90 23.71 -31.47 2.72
CA TRP A 90 23.78 -32.31 1.52
C TRP A 90 25.09 -32.11 0.76
N ILE A 91 25.51 -30.86 0.52
CA ILE A 91 26.79 -30.54 -0.12
C ILE A 91 27.96 -31.14 0.67
N LYS A 92 27.95 -31.00 2.00
CA LYS A 92 29.00 -31.57 2.86
C LYS A 92 29.06 -33.09 2.79
N LEU A 93 27.91 -33.77 2.70
CA LEU A 93 27.87 -35.22 2.56
C LEU A 93 28.47 -35.61 1.21
N ARG A 94 28.05 -34.95 0.13
CA ARG A 94 28.53 -35.22 -1.23
C ARG A 94 30.04 -35.03 -1.37
N LEU A 95 30.62 -34.02 -0.72
CA LEU A 95 32.07 -33.78 -0.71
C LEU A 95 32.86 -34.87 0.03
N LYS A 96 32.25 -35.60 0.97
CA LYS A 96 32.92 -36.71 1.67
C LYS A 96 32.90 -38.02 0.87
N GLU A 97 32.01 -38.14 -0.10
CA GLU A 97 31.86 -39.30 -0.98
C GLU A 97 32.78 -39.23 -2.22
N LEU A 98 33.44 -38.09 -2.43
CA LEU A 98 34.43 -37.84 -3.47
C LEU A 98 35.85 -37.96 -2.88
#